data_AF-A0A5C7UL35-F1
#
_entry.id   AF-A0A5C7UL35-F1
#
_cell.length_a   1.000
_cell.length_b   1.000
_cell.length_c   1.000
_cell.angle_alpha   90.00
_cell.angle_beta   90.00
_cell.angle_gamma   90.00
#
_symmetry.space_group_name_H-M   'P 1'
#
loop_
_entity.id
_entity.type
_entity.pdbx_description
1 polymer ?
#
loop_
_entity_poly.entity_id
_entity_poly.type
_entity_poly.pdbx_seq_one_letter_code
_entity_poly.pdbx_strand_id
1 'polypeptide(L)'
;MSIPEMPTPEPQPEVEETIATQKPEGENVSIRKRKGFSPYQNALMGKDYMSGIQLEKIDVDKENMVLPSCTQEEAKTYFEELPFFDNSQSTEGSEWANTYGTGSYFNHARNAFDGAASDKERLFAQSVASELGKLGAGRVRVSDSGSKKVSGEAALFRIRNMMGMGGLLQIPLWHSGFWVTVKTPSEGAQLDLDYNIATSKLTTGRATTGLAFSNNSVYYYESMFDFFFQHIYECSLNTGGTLTKQDLLDHISVNDLPVIAWAMACVIWPKGFQFSRACSNDPTICTHVTRDVLDLTKLCWTDRTALTKRQIEHMTTRGHMKMSKESIKLYQEEFGSRNSNTIDVDENVTIALHTPNVGDQIASGNRWIQDIQTMVDNSAAITSATGEDDEKRLRSNFVGSISRATALRQYAGFVKEVQLSDGTVIDDPATVDQFLAEMSGDDKFRAAFFDKISAHINKSVVSIIAVPTYTCPSCGFNQEESRDYEGKQERFTNLVPFDVIRTFFIQLSLKRNRLTRDPL
;
A
#
# COMPACT_ATOMS: atom_id res chain seq x y z
N MET A 1 -38.47 23.31 -56.66
CA MET A 1 -39.21 24.29 -55.83
C MET A 1 -40.54 23.68 -55.44
N SER A 2 -41.03 24.08 -54.26
CA SER A 2 -42.37 23.85 -53.69
C SER A 2 -42.46 22.76 -52.63
N ILE A 3 -42.58 23.21 -51.38
CA ILE A 3 -43.27 22.50 -50.30
C ILE A 3 -44.38 23.45 -49.82
N PRO A 4 -45.66 23.04 -49.86
CA PRO A 4 -46.74 23.64 -49.08
C PRO A 4 -46.96 22.87 -47.78
N GLU A 5 -47.27 23.61 -46.72
CA GLU A 5 -47.55 23.14 -45.36
C GLU A 5 -48.78 22.23 -45.26
N MET A 6 -48.75 21.29 -44.31
CA MET A 6 -49.89 20.47 -43.91
C MET A 6 -50.30 20.72 -42.45
N PRO A 7 -51.59 20.52 -42.11
CA PRO A 7 -52.23 21.04 -40.91
C PRO A 7 -52.11 20.11 -39.70
N THR A 8 -52.20 20.71 -38.51
CA THR A 8 -52.22 20.08 -37.19
C THR A 8 -53.47 19.21 -36.96
N PRO A 9 -53.36 17.98 -36.40
CA PRO A 9 -54.52 17.18 -36.02
C PRO A 9 -54.96 17.40 -34.55
N GLU A 10 -56.28 17.36 -34.35
CA GLU A 10 -57.03 17.40 -33.08
C GLU A 10 -56.83 16.15 -32.18
N PRO A 11 -57.14 16.26 -30.86
CA PRO A 11 -56.86 15.22 -29.88
C PRO A 11 -57.92 14.10 -29.86
N GLN A 12 -57.47 12.86 -29.63
CA GLN A 12 -58.33 11.67 -29.44
C GLN A 12 -58.44 11.26 -27.95
N PRO A 13 -59.53 10.59 -27.54
CA PRO A 13 -59.94 10.45 -26.14
C PRO A 13 -59.26 9.29 -25.39
N GLU A 14 -59.18 9.41 -24.07
CA GLU A 14 -58.73 8.38 -23.12
C GLU A 14 -59.62 7.13 -23.15
N VAL A 15 -58.97 5.96 -23.14
CA VAL A 15 -59.60 4.66 -22.83
C VAL A 15 -58.80 4.03 -21.69
N GLU A 16 -59.39 4.01 -20.49
CA GLU A 16 -58.97 3.14 -19.39
C GLU A 16 -59.35 1.69 -19.73
N GLU A 17 -58.36 0.82 -19.89
CA GLU A 17 -58.57 -0.63 -19.84
C GLU A 17 -57.74 -1.25 -18.71
N THR A 18 -58.47 -1.75 -17.72
CA THR A 18 -58.04 -2.56 -16.58
C THR A 18 -57.29 -3.82 -17.02
N ILE A 19 -56.06 -4.02 -16.55
CA ILE A 19 -55.39 -5.32 -16.58
C ILE A 19 -55.33 -5.88 -15.15
N ALA A 20 -56.20 -6.84 -14.88
CA ALA A 20 -56.17 -7.69 -13.71
C ALA A 20 -55.08 -8.78 -13.86
N THR A 21 -54.17 -8.79 -12.90
CA THR A 21 -53.32 -9.89 -12.39
C THR A 21 -53.35 -11.23 -13.14
N GLN A 22 -52.25 -11.55 -13.83
CA GLN A 22 -51.75 -12.92 -13.94
C GLN A 22 -50.48 -13.03 -13.08
N LYS A 23 -50.54 -13.83 -12.01
CA LYS A 23 -49.36 -14.34 -11.30
C LYS A 23 -48.61 -15.26 -12.26
N PRO A 24 -47.33 -15.04 -12.57
CA PRO A 24 -46.51 -16.10 -13.14
C PRO A 24 -46.24 -17.12 -12.03
N GLU A 25 -46.70 -18.34 -12.28
CA GLU A 25 -46.39 -19.53 -11.50
C GLU A 25 -44.87 -19.75 -11.45
N GLY A 26 -44.40 -20.27 -10.32
CA GLY A 26 -42.98 -20.34 -9.99
C GLY A 26 -42.18 -21.15 -11.00
N GLU A 27 -41.44 -20.43 -11.84
CA GLU A 27 -40.11 -20.90 -12.23
C GLU A 27 -39.21 -20.69 -11.02
N ASN A 28 -38.71 -21.79 -10.47
CA ASN A 28 -37.55 -21.79 -9.60
C ASN A 28 -36.42 -21.08 -10.34
N VAL A 29 -36.28 -19.77 -10.15
CA VAL A 29 -35.01 -19.09 -10.33
C VAL A 29 -34.11 -19.78 -9.32
N SER A 30 -33.35 -20.76 -9.78
CA SER A 30 -32.26 -21.31 -9.00
C SER A 30 -31.40 -20.11 -8.67
N ILE A 31 -31.50 -19.66 -7.41
CA ILE A 31 -30.51 -18.78 -6.81
C ILE A 31 -29.20 -19.50 -7.12
N ARG A 32 -28.43 -18.99 -8.08
CA ARG A 32 -27.05 -19.43 -8.25
C ARG A 32 -26.42 -19.07 -6.92
N LYS A 33 -26.35 -20.05 -6.02
CA LYS A 33 -25.49 -19.98 -4.84
C LYS A 33 -24.16 -19.49 -5.38
N ARG A 34 -23.74 -18.30 -4.97
CA ARG A 34 -22.41 -17.77 -5.25
C ARG A 34 -21.45 -18.93 -5.03
N LYS A 35 -20.71 -19.35 -6.06
CA LYS A 35 -19.56 -20.20 -5.84
C LYS A 35 -18.63 -19.35 -4.98
N GLY A 36 -18.35 -19.83 -3.78
CA GLY A 36 -17.62 -19.08 -2.78
C GLY A 36 -16.29 -18.58 -3.33
N PHE A 37 -16.11 -17.27 -3.32
CA PHE A 37 -14.80 -16.66 -3.48
C PHE A 37 -14.15 -16.66 -2.10
N SER A 38 -13.06 -17.42 -1.92
CA SER A 38 -12.14 -17.13 -0.82
C SER A 38 -10.80 -17.85 -0.96
N PRO A 39 -9.73 -17.04 -0.84
CA PRO A 39 -8.53 -17.50 -0.19
C PRO A 39 -7.94 -16.43 0.76
N TYR A 40 -8.55 -16.10 1.90
CA TYR A 40 -7.84 -15.33 2.95
C TYR A 40 -8.14 -15.95 4.32
N GLN A 41 -7.11 -16.32 5.11
CA GLN A 41 -7.23 -16.87 6.49
C GLN A 41 -5.89 -16.90 7.25
N ASN A 42 -5.39 -15.87 7.98
CA ASN A 42 -4.07 -16.01 8.67
C ASN A 42 -3.74 -15.19 9.94
N ALA A 43 -4.56 -14.26 10.43
CA ALA A 43 -4.11 -13.42 11.56
C ALA A 43 -4.70 -13.86 12.89
N LEU A 44 -3.89 -14.08 13.91
CA LEU A 44 -4.40 -14.28 15.28
C LEU A 44 -5.25 -13.06 15.68
N MET A 45 -6.47 -13.26 16.21
CA MET A 45 -7.41 -12.20 16.59
C MET A 45 -6.65 -11.03 17.22
N GLY A 46 -6.52 -9.98 16.43
CA GLY A 46 -5.88 -8.75 16.87
C GLY A 46 -6.82 -8.00 17.80
N LYS A 47 -6.29 -6.98 18.47
CA LYS A 47 -7.19 -6.01 19.09
C LYS A 47 -7.97 -5.31 17.98
N ASP A 48 -9.24 -5.01 18.23
CA ASP A 48 -10.10 -4.26 17.32
C ASP A 48 -9.37 -3.01 16.81
N TYR A 49 -9.22 -2.88 15.49
CA TYR A 49 -8.54 -1.77 14.82
C TYR A 49 -9.36 -0.49 14.87
N MET A 50 -10.64 -0.58 15.23
CA MET A 50 -11.46 0.56 15.55
C MET A 50 -11.04 1.12 16.92
N SER A 51 -11.10 2.44 17.03
CA SER A 51 -10.85 3.13 18.30
C SER A 51 -11.98 2.90 19.33
N GLY A 52 -13.12 2.37 18.87
CA GLY A 52 -14.37 2.28 19.63
C GLY A 52 -15.19 3.57 19.57
N ILE A 53 -14.79 4.56 18.76
CA ILE A 53 -15.50 5.82 18.54
C ILE A 53 -16.27 5.70 17.21
N GLN A 54 -17.45 5.10 17.28
CA GLN A 54 -18.33 5.00 16.12
C GLN A 54 -18.83 6.39 15.71
N LEU A 55 -18.74 6.70 14.42
CA LEU A 55 -19.14 7.99 13.88
C LEU A 55 -20.47 7.84 13.14
N GLU A 56 -21.45 8.67 13.47
CA GLU A 56 -22.70 8.75 12.69
C GLU A 56 -22.46 9.35 11.30
N LYS A 57 -21.53 10.31 11.21
CA LYS A 57 -21.14 10.98 9.97
C LYS A 57 -19.64 11.30 9.97
N ILE A 58 -19.05 11.35 8.78
CA ILE A 58 -17.70 11.88 8.61
C ILE A 58 -17.75 13.40 8.79
N ASP A 59 -16.87 13.91 9.64
CA ASP A 59 -16.57 15.33 9.73
C ASP A 59 -15.75 15.74 8.50
N VAL A 60 -16.37 16.49 7.59
CA VAL A 60 -15.78 16.91 6.31
C VAL A 60 -14.62 17.88 6.47
N ASP A 61 -14.48 18.51 7.63
CA ASP A 61 -13.40 19.45 7.96
C ASP A 61 -12.18 18.74 8.56
N LYS A 62 -12.28 17.42 8.78
CA LYS A 62 -11.21 16.57 9.28
C LYS A 62 -10.74 15.59 8.21
N GLU A 63 -9.52 15.09 8.43
CA GLU A 63 -8.95 14.04 7.61
C GLU A 63 -9.83 12.77 7.67
N ASN A 64 -10.17 12.25 6.49
CA ASN A 64 -10.92 11.00 6.31
C ASN A 64 -10.17 10.09 5.33
N MET A 65 -10.27 8.78 5.56
CA MET A 65 -9.71 7.77 4.68
C MET A 65 -10.78 6.76 4.26
N VAL A 66 -10.79 6.41 2.99
CA VAL A 66 -11.60 5.30 2.52
C VAL A 66 -10.76 4.03 2.56
N LEU A 67 -11.13 3.06 3.40
CA LEU A 67 -10.46 1.77 3.49
C LEU A 67 -10.98 0.82 2.41
N PRO A 68 -10.11 -0.03 1.83
CA PRO A 68 -10.57 -1.11 0.97
C PRO A 68 -11.40 -2.12 1.75
N SER A 69 -12.48 -2.59 1.14
CA SER A 69 -13.32 -3.64 1.72
C SER A 69 -12.75 -5.04 1.48
N CYS A 70 -12.09 -5.22 0.35
CA CYS A 70 -11.54 -6.46 -0.18
C CYS A 70 -10.27 -6.13 -1.01
N THR A 71 -9.57 -7.15 -1.49
CA THR A 71 -8.40 -6.97 -2.36
C THR A 71 -8.78 -6.41 -3.73
N GLN A 72 -7.79 -5.97 -4.52
CA GLN A 72 -8.07 -5.38 -5.83
C GLN A 72 -8.63 -6.40 -6.81
N GLU A 73 -8.19 -7.66 -6.75
CA GLU A 73 -8.73 -8.74 -7.58
C GLU A 73 -10.18 -9.06 -7.23
N GLU A 74 -10.47 -9.19 -5.94
CA GLU A 74 -11.85 -9.38 -5.47
C GLU A 74 -12.75 -8.21 -5.86
N ALA A 75 -12.27 -6.98 -5.71
CA ALA A 75 -13.03 -5.80 -6.12
C ALA A 75 -13.32 -5.84 -7.63
N LYS A 76 -12.34 -6.21 -8.45
CA LYS A 76 -12.50 -6.34 -9.91
C LYS A 76 -13.54 -7.41 -10.25
N THR A 77 -13.39 -8.62 -9.72
CA THR A 77 -14.34 -9.71 -9.96
C THR A 77 -15.74 -9.35 -9.47
N TYR A 78 -15.83 -8.71 -8.31
CA TYR A 78 -17.09 -8.20 -7.79
C TYR A 78 -17.75 -7.24 -8.78
N PHE A 79 -17.02 -6.24 -9.30
CA PHE A 79 -17.56 -5.31 -10.29
C PHE A 79 -17.97 -5.96 -11.61
N GLU A 80 -17.27 -7.01 -12.05
CA GLU A 80 -17.62 -7.78 -13.25
C GLU A 80 -18.89 -8.62 -13.07
N GLU A 81 -19.15 -9.08 -11.84
CA GLU A 81 -20.29 -9.93 -11.48
C GLU A 81 -21.48 -9.17 -10.88
N LEU A 82 -21.34 -7.86 -10.65
CA LEU A 82 -22.37 -7.04 -10.04
C LEU A 82 -23.66 -7.07 -10.88
N PRO A 83 -24.82 -7.38 -10.28
CA PRO A 83 -26.10 -7.19 -10.97
C PRO A 83 -26.24 -5.71 -11.33
N PHE A 84 -27.00 -5.41 -12.39
CA PHE A 84 -27.30 -4.03 -12.77
C PHE A 84 -27.98 -3.32 -11.58
N PHE A 85 -27.21 -2.47 -10.91
CA PHE A 85 -27.63 -1.69 -9.76
C PHE A 85 -27.44 -0.22 -10.12
N ASP A 86 -28.55 0.51 -10.23
CA ASP A 86 -28.50 1.95 -10.46
C ASP A 86 -28.15 2.68 -9.16
N ASN A 87 -26.84 2.86 -8.95
CA ASN A 87 -26.28 3.55 -7.79
C ASN A 87 -26.63 5.05 -7.75
N SER A 88 -27.19 5.63 -8.82
CA SER A 88 -27.56 7.04 -8.89
C SER A 88 -28.96 7.33 -8.31
N GLN A 89 -29.78 6.31 -8.07
CA GLN A 89 -31.17 6.48 -7.63
C GLN A 89 -31.32 6.78 -6.13
N SER A 90 -30.29 6.56 -5.31
CA SER A 90 -30.31 6.87 -3.87
C SER A 90 -29.00 7.51 -3.41
N THR A 91 -29.09 8.38 -2.42
CA THR A 91 -27.91 9.00 -1.79
C THR A 91 -27.03 7.94 -1.15
N GLU A 92 -27.62 6.93 -0.51
CA GLU A 92 -26.93 5.81 0.13
C GLU A 92 -26.23 4.92 -0.91
N GLY A 93 -26.89 4.62 -2.03
CA GLY A 93 -26.31 3.84 -3.13
C GLY A 93 -25.13 4.57 -3.80
N SER A 94 -25.26 5.88 -4.00
CA SER A 94 -24.20 6.72 -4.56
C SER A 94 -23.00 6.81 -3.61
N GLU A 95 -23.26 7.00 -2.32
CA GLU A 95 -22.20 7.04 -1.29
C GLU A 95 -21.49 5.69 -1.15
N TRP A 96 -22.25 4.59 -1.16
CA TRP A 96 -21.69 3.24 -1.16
C TRP A 96 -20.79 3.01 -2.36
N ALA A 97 -21.26 3.32 -3.58
CA ALA A 97 -20.50 3.11 -4.80
C ALA A 97 -19.22 3.95 -4.82
N ASN A 98 -19.31 5.21 -4.39
CA ASN A 98 -18.14 6.08 -4.25
C ASN A 98 -17.16 5.55 -3.20
N THR A 99 -17.65 5.08 -2.05
CA THR A 99 -16.80 4.53 -0.97
C THR A 99 -16.13 3.23 -1.44
N TYR A 100 -16.87 2.31 -2.04
CA TYR A 100 -16.31 1.04 -2.51
C TYR A 100 -15.30 1.25 -3.64
N GLY A 101 -15.65 2.07 -4.64
CA GLY A 101 -14.76 2.44 -5.74
C GLY A 101 -13.50 3.16 -5.24
N THR A 102 -13.66 4.15 -4.36
CA THR A 102 -12.52 4.91 -3.80
C THR A 102 -11.59 4.01 -2.97
N GLY A 103 -12.15 3.11 -2.16
CA GLY A 103 -11.38 2.16 -1.35
C GLY A 103 -10.46 1.28 -2.19
N SER A 104 -10.91 0.87 -3.38
CA SER A 104 -10.10 0.05 -4.29
C SER A 104 -8.80 0.73 -4.76
N TYR A 105 -8.74 2.07 -4.79
CA TYR A 105 -7.52 2.80 -5.13
C TYR A 105 -6.44 2.76 -4.06
N PHE A 106 -6.81 2.38 -2.82
CA PHE A 106 -5.88 2.21 -1.71
C PHE A 106 -5.32 0.79 -1.59
N ASN A 107 -5.80 -0.16 -2.41
CA ASN A 107 -5.14 -1.46 -2.52
C ASN A 107 -3.74 -1.33 -3.12
N HIS A 108 -2.87 -2.28 -2.79
CA HIS A 108 -1.55 -2.34 -3.40
C HIS A 108 -1.67 -2.62 -4.91
N ALA A 109 -0.83 -1.96 -5.69
CA ALA A 109 -0.71 -2.28 -7.11
C ALA A 109 -0.32 -3.74 -7.29
N ARG A 110 -1.00 -4.44 -8.20
CA ARG A 110 -0.74 -5.85 -8.55
C ARG A 110 -0.81 -6.80 -7.35
N ASN A 111 -1.70 -6.51 -6.38
CA ASN A 111 -1.98 -7.38 -5.24
C ASN A 111 -0.73 -7.70 -4.40
N ALA A 112 0.21 -6.76 -4.29
CA ALA A 112 1.38 -6.94 -3.45
C ALA A 112 0.96 -7.23 -2.00
N PHE A 113 1.54 -8.26 -1.41
CA PHE A 113 1.25 -8.78 -0.07
C PHE A 113 -0.07 -9.54 0.10
N ASP A 114 -0.96 -9.56 -0.90
CA ASP A 114 -2.22 -10.32 -0.82
C ASP A 114 -1.95 -11.82 -0.74
N GLY A 115 -0.95 -12.31 -1.49
CA GLY A 115 -0.46 -13.69 -1.42
C GLY A 115 0.08 -14.04 -0.03
N ALA A 116 0.78 -13.11 0.62
CA ALA A 116 1.26 -13.29 1.99
C ALA A 116 0.11 -13.33 3.00
N ALA A 117 -0.84 -12.40 2.90
CA ALA A 117 -2.01 -12.32 3.78
C ALA A 117 -2.94 -13.55 3.64
N SER A 118 -2.97 -14.16 2.46
CA SER A 118 -3.81 -15.32 2.12
C SER A 118 -3.19 -16.70 2.43
N ASP A 119 -1.87 -16.79 2.56
CA ASP A 119 -1.15 -18.06 2.76
C ASP A 119 -1.39 -18.69 4.13
N LYS A 120 -2.23 -19.74 4.16
CA LYS A 120 -2.75 -20.46 5.36
C LYS A 120 -1.69 -20.95 6.35
N GLU A 121 -0.44 -21.05 5.92
CA GLU A 121 0.66 -21.51 6.76
C GLU A 121 1.30 -20.36 7.57
N ARG A 122 0.89 -19.11 7.34
CA ARG A 122 1.47 -17.91 7.96
C ARG A 122 0.64 -17.48 9.17
N LEU A 123 1.28 -17.02 10.23
CA LEU A 123 0.59 -16.64 11.47
C LEU A 123 0.87 -15.18 11.81
N PHE A 124 0.03 -14.30 11.28
CA PHE A 124 0.15 -12.87 11.49
C PHE A 124 -0.35 -12.44 12.87
N ALA A 125 0.39 -11.55 13.54
CA ALA A 125 -0.03 -10.96 14.80
C ALA A 125 0.57 -9.56 15.00
N GLN A 126 -0.11 -8.71 15.77
CA GLN A 126 0.36 -7.35 16.13
C GLN A 126 1.57 -7.31 17.07
N SER A 127 2.06 -8.47 17.52
CA SER A 127 3.25 -8.61 18.35
C SER A 127 3.86 -9.98 18.17
N VAL A 128 5.15 -10.13 18.46
CA VAL A 128 5.90 -11.39 18.49
C VAL A 128 6.21 -11.71 19.95
N ALA A 129 5.95 -12.95 20.38
CA ALA A 129 6.28 -13.37 21.75
C ALA A 129 7.78 -13.70 21.85
N SER A 130 8.43 -13.25 22.92
CA SER A 130 9.80 -13.60 23.29
C SER A 130 9.85 -13.96 24.78
N GLU A 131 10.99 -14.48 25.24
CA GLU A 131 11.20 -14.77 26.67
C GLU A 131 11.11 -13.51 27.55
N LEU A 132 11.44 -12.34 27.00
CA LEU A 132 11.33 -11.05 27.69
C LEU A 132 9.94 -10.38 27.55
N GLY A 133 8.97 -11.11 26.98
CA GLY A 133 7.60 -10.65 26.76
C GLY A 133 7.29 -10.32 25.30
N LYS A 134 6.24 -9.52 25.09
CA LYS A 134 5.75 -9.18 23.75
C LYS A 134 6.64 -8.10 23.10
N LEU A 135 7.16 -8.42 21.91
CA LEU A 135 7.86 -7.51 21.02
C LEU A 135 6.86 -6.97 19.99
N GLY A 136 6.80 -5.66 19.86
CA GLY A 136 5.94 -4.98 18.91
C GLY A 136 6.16 -3.48 19.01
N ALA A 137 5.51 -2.70 18.16
CA ALA A 137 5.60 -1.26 18.27
C ALA A 137 5.01 -0.78 19.60
N GLY A 138 5.62 0.26 20.16
CA GLY A 138 5.22 0.78 21.46
C GLY A 138 5.57 2.25 21.62
N ARG A 139 4.67 3.00 22.24
CA ARG A 139 5.00 4.37 22.66
C ARG A 139 6.01 4.33 23.79
N VAL A 140 7.07 5.10 23.64
CA VAL A 140 8.08 5.23 24.69
C VAL A 140 7.53 6.20 25.74
N ARG A 141 7.40 5.72 26.97
CA ARG A 141 7.05 6.57 28.12
C ARG A 141 8.33 7.24 28.60
N VAL A 142 8.33 8.57 28.61
CA VAL A 142 9.38 9.32 29.32
C VAL A 142 9.17 9.05 30.80
N SER A 143 10.17 8.46 31.47
CA SER A 143 10.07 8.15 32.89
C SER A 143 9.83 9.42 33.70
N ASP A 144 8.86 9.39 34.61
CA ASP A 144 8.76 10.36 35.70
C ASP A 144 9.93 10.12 36.67
N SER A 145 11.12 10.57 36.30
CA SER A 145 12.17 10.79 37.30
C SER A 145 11.54 11.71 38.36
N GLY A 146 11.49 11.29 39.62
CA GLY A 146 10.75 11.95 40.71
C GLY A 146 11.04 13.44 40.96
N SER A 147 11.92 14.07 40.17
CA SER A 147 12.00 15.51 40.03
C SER A 147 10.84 16.07 39.20
N LYS A 148 9.99 16.91 39.82
CA LYS A 148 8.94 17.70 39.14
C LYS A 148 9.45 18.68 38.07
N LYS A 149 10.76 18.78 37.85
CA LYS A 149 11.38 19.63 36.82
C LYS A 149 11.90 18.75 35.70
N VAL A 150 11.29 18.90 34.53
CA VAL A 150 11.79 18.35 33.25
C VAL A 150 12.18 19.56 32.40
N SER A 151 13.33 19.52 31.71
CA SER A 151 13.82 20.60 30.84
C SER A 151 14.24 20.08 29.46
N GLY A 152 14.39 20.99 28.49
CA GLY A 152 14.84 20.65 27.13
C GLY A 152 13.85 19.79 26.35
N GLU A 153 14.36 18.88 25.52
CA GLU A 153 13.57 18.03 24.63
C GLU A 153 12.63 17.08 25.39
N ALA A 154 13.04 16.60 26.57
CA ALA A 154 12.20 15.76 27.43
C ALA A 154 10.93 16.50 27.92
N ALA A 155 11.03 17.81 28.17
CA ALA A 155 9.87 18.64 28.54
C ALA A 155 8.91 18.79 27.37
N LEU A 156 9.44 19.01 26.16
CA LEU A 156 8.65 19.09 24.92
C LEU A 156 7.92 17.77 24.64
N PHE A 157 8.57 16.62 24.80
CA PHE A 157 7.91 15.31 24.65
C PHE A 157 6.83 15.09 25.71
N ARG A 158 7.06 15.51 26.95
CA ARG A 158 6.03 15.44 28.01
C ARG A 158 4.81 16.29 27.66
N ILE A 159 5.01 17.53 27.21
CA ILE A 159 3.93 18.43 26.76
C ILE A 159 3.18 17.80 25.59
N ARG A 160 3.89 17.33 24.55
CA ARG A 160 3.26 16.71 23.37
C ARG A 160 2.46 15.46 23.74
N ASN A 161 2.99 14.60 24.60
CA ASN A 161 2.28 13.42 25.08
C ASN A 161 1.03 13.80 25.89
N MET A 162 1.12 14.79 26.79
CA MET A 162 -0.03 15.27 27.57
C MET A 162 -1.12 15.90 26.70
N MET A 163 -0.73 16.65 25.67
CA MET A 163 -1.64 17.31 24.74
C MET A 163 -2.15 16.38 23.63
N GLY A 164 -1.68 15.12 23.60
CA GLY A 164 -2.04 14.16 22.56
C GLY A 164 -1.51 14.56 21.16
N MET A 165 -0.45 15.36 21.09
CA MET A 165 0.21 15.81 19.86
C MET A 165 1.31 14.85 19.39
N GLY A 166 1.35 13.63 19.94
CA GLY A 166 2.33 12.62 19.62
C GLY A 166 3.51 12.62 20.59
N GLY A 167 4.53 11.81 20.30
CA GLY A 167 5.63 11.56 21.21
C GLY A 167 6.72 10.73 20.54
N LEU A 168 7.26 9.78 21.29
CA LEU A 168 8.24 8.82 20.80
C LEU A 168 7.54 7.48 20.53
N LEU A 169 7.77 6.92 19.35
CA LEU A 169 7.31 5.59 18.98
C LEU A 169 8.52 4.73 18.62
N GLN A 170 8.66 3.61 19.34
CA GLN A 170 9.64 2.60 19.01
C GLN A 170 8.98 1.53 18.15
N ILE A 171 9.58 1.21 17.00
CA ILE A 171 9.11 0.22 16.04
C ILE A 171 10.19 -0.83 15.75
N PRO A 172 9.81 -2.10 15.59
CA PRO A 172 10.70 -3.12 15.04
C PRO A 172 10.68 -3.06 13.51
N LEU A 173 11.86 -3.06 12.89
CA LEU A 173 12.02 -3.30 11.46
C LEU A 173 12.36 -4.78 11.27
N TRP A 174 11.33 -5.62 11.18
CA TRP A 174 11.49 -7.08 11.22
C TRP A 174 12.19 -7.65 9.99
N HIS A 175 12.10 -7.00 8.84
CA HIS A 175 12.86 -7.45 7.65
C HIS A 175 14.33 -7.08 7.78
N SER A 176 14.61 -5.91 8.38
CA SER A 176 15.96 -5.37 8.53
C SER A 176 16.71 -5.93 9.73
N GLY A 177 16.01 -6.32 10.81
CA GLY A 177 16.61 -6.94 11.99
C GLY A 177 17.08 -5.98 13.07
N PHE A 178 16.46 -4.80 13.20
CA PHE A 178 16.78 -3.85 14.27
C PHE A 178 15.59 -2.93 14.61
N TRP A 179 15.75 -2.11 15.64
CA TRP A 179 14.73 -1.19 16.15
C TRP A 179 15.05 0.25 15.82
N VAL A 180 13.99 1.02 15.57
CA VAL A 180 14.09 2.48 15.43
C VAL A 180 13.07 3.13 16.34
N THR A 181 13.47 4.19 17.03
CA THR A 181 12.58 5.09 17.74
C THR A 181 12.48 6.38 16.95
N VAL A 182 11.26 6.75 16.54
CA VAL A 182 10.98 8.01 15.84
C VAL A 182 10.28 9.00 16.75
N LYS A 183 10.53 10.28 16.51
CA LYS A 183 9.85 11.39 17.17
C LYS A 183 8.83 12.04 16.26
N THR A 184 7.76 12.58 16.85
CA THR A 184 6.77 13.35 16.09
C THR A 184 7.43 14.56 15.39
N PRO A 185 7.32 14.66 14.05
CA PRO A 185 7.76 15.81 13.28
C PRO A 185 6.94 17.06 13.62
N SER A 186 7.54 18.25 13.52
CA SER A 186 6.79 19.51 13.63
C SER A 186 5.81 19.67 12.46
N GLU A 187 4.80 20.53 12.61
CA GLU A 187 3.89 20.84 11.50
C GLU A 187 4.63 21.50 10.33
N GLY A 188 5.62 22.35 10.61
CA GLY A 188 6.50 22.91 9.57
C GLY A 188 7.21 21.82 8.77
N ALA A 189 7.82 20.84 9.43
CA ALA A 189 8.49 19.72 8.74
C ALA A 189 7.50 18.87 7.93
N GLN A 190 6.26 18.72 8.39
CA GLN A 190 5.20 18.03 7.65
C GLN A 190 4.80 18.79 6.38
N LEU A 191 4.68 20.12 6.46
CA LEU A 191 4.39 20.98 5.31
C LEU A 191 5.55 20.99 4.31
N ASP A 192 6.79 21.03 4.80
CA ASP A 192 7.99 20.97 3.97
C ASP A 192 8.06 19.63 3.20
N LEU A 193 7.70 18.51 3.83
CA LEU A 193 7.64 17.21 3.15
C LEU A 193 6.63 17.20 2.00
N ASP A 194 5.42 17.71 2.24
CA ASP A 194 4.38 17.77 1.19
C ASP A 194 4.80 18.69 0.04
N TYR A 195 5.39 19.84 0.36
CA TYR A 195 5.94 20.77 -0.63
C TYR A 195 7.06 20.12 -1.45
N ASN A 196 8.03 19.46 -0.79
CA ASN A 196 9.13 18.78 -1.46
C ASN A 196 8.64 17.70 -2.42
N ILE A 197 7.61 16.93 -2.04
CA ILE A 197 7.02 15.91 -2.93
C ILE A 197 6.28 16.55 -4.10
N ALA A 198 5.53 17.62 -3.86
CA ALA A 198 4.86 18.36 -4.93
C ALA A 198 5.88 18.91 -5.94
N THR A 199 6.97 19.51 -5.45
CA THR A 199 8.06 20.02 -6.29
C THR A 199 8.79 18.91 -7.04
N SER A 200 9.15 17.80 -6.39
CA SER A 200 9.79 16.65 -7.04
C SER A 200 8.91 16.06 -8.13
N LYS A 201 7.61 15.90 -7.88
CA LYS A 201 6.65 15.45 -8.90
C LYS A 201 6.58 16.41 -10.09
N LEU A 202 6.56 17.73 -9.84
CA LEU A 202 6.53 18.73 -10.91
C LEU A 202 7.81 18.73 -11.73
N THR A 203 8.97 18.74 -11.09
CA THR A 203 10.28 18.78 -11.76
C THR A 203 10.50 17.53 -12.59
N THR A 204 10.31 16.34 -12.02
CA THR A 204 10.53 15.10 -12.75
C THR A 204 9.41 14.82 -13.76
N GLY A 205 8.17 15.18 -13.46
CA GLY A 205 7.07 15.12 -14.41
C GLY A 205 7.33 15.99 -15.64
N ARG A 206 7.88 17.20 -15.47
CA ARG A 206 8.31 18.05 -16.59
C ARG A 206 9.47 17.43 -17.36
N ALA A 207 10.52 16.99 -16.66
CA ALA A 207 11.71 16.41 -17.28
C ALA A 207 11.42 15.10 -18.05
N THR A 208 10.37 14.38 -17.68
CA THR A 208 10.01 13.09 -18.30
C THR A 208 8.73 13.17 -19.12
N THR A 209 8.16 14.36 -19.34
CA THR A 209 6.86 14.51 -20.03
C THR A 209 5.75 13.65 -19.37
N GLY A 210 5.84 13.44 -18.06
CA GLY A 210 4.90 12.65 -17.26
C GLY A 210 5.12 11.14 -17.30
N LEU A 211 6.10 10.64 -18.05
CA LEU A 211 6.38 9.20 -18.16
C LEU A 211 6.83 8.57 -16.85
N ALA A 212 7.50 9.35 -16.02
CA ALA A 212 8.01 8.84 -14.76
C ALA A 212 6.92 8.55 -13.71
N PHE A 213 5.67 8.95 -13.97
CA PHE A 213 4.51 8.57 -13.13
C PHE A 213 4.07 7.12 -13.34
N SER A 214 4.68 6.37 -14.27
CA SER A 214 4.45 4.93 -14.40
C SER A 214 5.16 4.11 -13.31
N ASN A 215 6.18 4.66 -12.65
CA ASN A 215 6.84 4.09 -11.47
C ASN A 215 6.69 5.05 -10.28
N ASN A 216 5.46 5.19 -9.79
CA ASN A 216 5.11 6.16 -8.74
C ASN A 216 5.89 5.96 -7.43
N SER A 217 6.47 4.78 -7.19
CA SER A 217 7.04 4.40 -5.91
C SER A 217 8.35 5.12 -5.56
N VAL A 218 9.18 5.46 -6.56
CA VAL A 218 10.55 5.99 -6.33
C VAL A 218 10.54 7.31 -5.54
N TYR A 219 9.72 8.28 -5.95
CA TYR A 219 9.64 9.59 -5.30
C TYR A 219 9.14 9.50 -3.86
N TYR A 220 8.17 8.62 -3.64
CA TYR A 220 7.60 8.42 -2.32
C TYR A 220 8.61 7.72 -1.41
N TYR A 221 9.39 6.77 -1.92
CA TYR A 221 10.39 6.04 -1.14
C TYR A 221 11.51 6.96 -0.67
N GLU A 222 12.11 7.73 -1.57
CA GLU A 222 13.19 8.66 -1.20
C GLU A 222 12.69 9.75 -0.24
N SER A 223 11.57 10.40 -0.55
CA SER A 223 11.03 11.46 0.31
C SER A 223 10.59 10.94 1.68
N MET A 224 9.96 9.75 1.72
CA MET A 224 9.57 9.10 2.98
C MET A 224 10.78 8.74 3.81
N PHE A 225 11.81 8.16 3.19
CA PHE A 225 13.02 7.72 3.89
C PHE A 225 13.80 8.92 4.44
N ASP A 226 13.93 9.99 3.68
CA ASP A 226 14.62 11.21 4.11
C ASP A 226 13.91 11.86 5.28
N PHE A 227 12.58 11.93 5.20
CA PHE A 227 11.76 12.42 6.30
C PHE A 227 11.86 11.54 7.54
N PHE A 228 11.84 10.22 7.37
CA PHE A 228 12.03 9.26 8.46
C PHE A 228 13.40 9.46 9.12
N PHE A 229 14.48 9.49 8.34
CA PHE A 229 15.84 9.67 8.84
C PHE A 229 16.00 10.94 9.69
N GLN A 230 15.45 12.07 9.23
CA GLN A 230 15.48 13.33 9.97
C GLN A 230 14.75 13.27 11.33
N HIS A 231 13.86 12.29 11.51
CA HIS A 231 13.02 12.13 12.70
C HIS A 231 13.37 10.89 13.53
N ILE A 232 14.48 10.22 13.23
CA ILE A 232 15.02 9.18 14.10
C ILE A 232 15.54 9.82 15.38
N TYR A 233 14.99 9.38 16.51
CA TYR A 233 15.46 9.72 17.84
C TYR A 233 16.53 8.73 18.31
N GLU A 234 16.33 7.44 18.03
CA GLU A 234 17.25 6.39 18.42
C GLU A 234 17.16 5.21 17.44
N CYS A 235 18.27 4.49 17.26
CA CYS A 235 18.35 3.29 16.43
C CYS A 235 19.20 2.24 17.15
N SER A 236 18.81 0.96 17.13
CA SER A 236 19.61 -0.11 17.72
C SER A 236 20.74 -0.60 16.80
N LEU A 237 20.84 -0.14 15.55
CA LEU A 237 22.00 -0.40 14.68
C LEU A 237 23.25 0.28 15.25
N ASN A 238 24.32 -0.48 15.43
CA ASN A 238 25.65 0.02 15.79
C ASN A 238 26.44 0.37 14.53
N THR A 239 26.75 1.65 14.35
CA THR A 239 27.57 2.11 13.22
C THR A 239 29.02 2.38 13.62
N GLY A 240 29.39 2.19 14.89
CA GLY A 240 30.71 2.55 15.41
C GLY A 240 30.96 4.06 15.51
N GLY A 241 29.94 4.89 15.26
CA GLY A 241 30.03 6.34 15.25
C GLY A 241 28.64 7.01 15.18
N THR A 242 28.59 8.22 14.63
CA THR A 242 27.32 8.91 14.36
C THR A 242 26.55 8.15 13.27
N LEU A 243 25.27 7.87 13.52
CA LEU A 243 24.38 7.25 12.53
C LEU A 243 24.27 8.15 11.29
N THR A 244 24.62 7.63 10.12
CA THR A 244 24.47 8.35 8.85
C THR A 244 23.25 7.85 8.07
N LYS A 245 22.81 8.64 7.08
CA LYS A 245 21.75 8.22 6.15
C LYS A 245 22.16 6.95 5.39
N GLN A 246 23.42 6.87 4.95
CA GLN A 246 23.94 5.73 4.20
C GLN A 246 23.91 4.44 5.01
N ASP A 247 24.26 4.51 6.31
CA ASP A 247 24.18 3.34 7.19
C ASP A 247 22.79 2.69 7.17
N LEU A 248 21.73 3.51 7.10
CA LEU A 248 20.37 3.01 7.03
C LEU A 248 19.95 2.60 5.62
N LEU A 249 20.38 3.31 4.58
CA LEU A 249 20.09 2.93 3.19
C LEU A 249 20.60 1.52 2.88
N ASP A 250 21.78 1.18 3.40
CA ASP A 250 22.43 -0.10 3.16
C ASP A 250 21.83 -1.26 3.96
N HIS A 251 21.18 -0.98 5.10
CA HIS A 251 20.74 -2.01 6.05
C HIS A 251 19.22 -2.12 6.21
N ILE A 252 18.44 -1.14 5.77
CA ILE A 252 16.98 -1.21 5.78
C ILE A 252 16.51 -1.94 4.53
N SER A 253 15.79 -3.04 4.71
CA SER A 253 15.11 -3.74 3.62
C SER A 253 14.00 -2.88 3.00
N VAL A 254 13.83 -2.95 1.68
CA VAL A 254 12.71 -2.28 0.99
C VAL A 254 11.33 -2.67 1.58
N ASN A 255 11.20 -3.89 2.10
CA ASN A 255 9.97 -4.39 2.71
C ASN A 255 9.61 -3.69 4.04
N ASP A 256 10.54 -2.94 4.65
CA ASP A 256 10.27 -2.12 5.83
C ASP A 256 9.80 -0.70 5.50
N LEU A 257 9.78 -0.26 4.23
CA LEU A 257 9.25 1.06 3.85
C LEU A 257 7.76 1.26 4.21
N PRO A 258 6.86 0.28 4.03
CA PRO A 258 5.49 0.37 4.54
C PRO A 258 5.44 0.54 6.06
N VAL A 259 6.30 -0.15 6.81
CA VAL A 259 6.39 -0.05 8.27
C VAL A 259 6.89 1.34 8.69
N ILE A 260 7.84 1.90 7.95
CA ILE A 260 8.34 3.27 8.15
C ILE A 260 7.23 4.30 7.95
N ALA A 261 6.50 4.24 6.84
CA ALA A 261 5.39 5.16 6.57
C ALA A 261 4.28 5.04 7.62
N TRP A 262 3.95 3.81 8.02
CA TRP A 262 3.03 3.54 9.11
C TRP A 262 3.49 4.13 10.45
N ALA A 263 4.77 4.01 10.79
CA ALA A 263 5.31 4.55 12.02
C ALA A 263 5.25 6.08 12.06
N MET A 264 5.58 6.73 10.94
CA MET A 264 5.42 8.18 10.78
C MET A 264 3.95 8.58 10.91
N ALA A 265 3.03 7.81 10.34
CA ALA A 265 1.59 8.04 10.52
C ALA A 265 1.18 7.96 12.00
N CYS A 266 1.66 6.95 12.73
CA CYS A 266 1.35 6.76 14.15
C CYS A 266 1.82 7.93 15.03
N VAL A 267 2.94 8.58 14.70
CA VAL A 267 3.46 9.73 15.47
C VAL A 267 2.85 11.07 15.04
N ILE A 268 2.39 11.20 13.79
CA ILE A 268 1.71 12.40 13.28
C ILE A 268 0.23 12.41 13.68
N TRP A 269 -0.45 11.27 13.59
CA TRP A 269 -1.87 11.08 13.93
C TRP A 269 -2.01 10.11 15.11
N PRO A 270 -1.55 10.48 16.32
CA PRO A 270 -1.58 9.61 17.49
C PRO A 270 -2.98 9.22 17.96
N LYS A 271 -4.02 9.94 17.53
CA LYS A 271 -5.43 9.61 17.82
C LYS A 271 -6.11 8.89 16.65
N GLY A 272 -5.38 8.58 15.59
CA GLY A 272 -5.96 8.13 14.34
C GLY A 272 -6.57 9.26 13.52
N PHE A 273 -7.29 8.86 12.48
CA PHE A 273 -8.15 9.71 11.66
C PHE A 273 -9.42 8.93 11.30
N GLN A 274 -10.44 9.64 10.82
CA GLN A 274 -11.71 9.04 10.47
C GLN A 274 -11.53 8.11 9.28
N PHE A 275 -12.31 7.05 9.21
CA PHE A 275 -12.39 6.22 8.02
C PHE A 275 -13.82 5.89 7.64
N SER A 276 -14.01 5.61 6.35
CA SER A 276 -15.20 4.96 5.81
C SER A 276 -14.84 3.65 5.10
N ARG A 277 -15.71 2.65 5.23
CA ARG A 277 -15.54 1.34 4.56
C ARG A 277 -16.89 0.80 4.14
N ALA A 278 -17.05 0.49 2.85
CA ALA A 278 -18.30 -0.02 2.29
C ALA A 278 -18.50 -1.50 2.60
N CYS A 279 -19.76 -1.95 2.69
CA CYS A 279 -20.09 -3.37 2.67
C CYS A 279 -19.82 -3.95 1.26
N SER A 280 -19.18 -5.11 1.17
CA SER A 280 -18.98 -5.85 -0.09
C SER A 280 -20.10 -6.87 -0.42
N ASN A 281 -21.21 -6.86 0.34
CA ASN A 281 -22.38 -7.65 -0.03
C ASN A 281 -23.07 -7.04 -1.26
N ASP A 282 -23.95 -7.81 -1.91
CA ASP A 282 -24.78 -7.33 -3.00
C ASP A 282 -25.40 -5.95 -2.67
N PRO A 283 -25.18 -4.91 -3.51
CA PRO A 283 -25.66 -3.56 -3.20
C PRO A 283 -27.18 -3.46 -3.31
N THR A 284 -27.85 -4.42 -3.97
CA THR A 284 -29.32 -4.53 -3.91
C THR A 284 -29.82 -5.00 -2.54
N ILE A 285 -28.94 -5.64 -1.74
CA ILE A 285 -29.24 -6.12 -0.38
C ILE A 285 -28.73 -5.13 0.68
N CYS A 286 -27.53 -4.59 0.51
CA CYS A 286 -26.90 -3.74 1.51
C CYS A 286 -25.95 -2.71 0.91
N THR A 287 -26.27 -1.43 1.07
CA THR A 287 -25.43 -0.28 0.73
C THR A 287 -24.75 0.34 1.96
N HIS A 288 -24.62 -0.41 3.05
CA HIS A 288 -24.09 0.14 4.30
C HIS A 288 -22.63 0.58 4.17
N VAL A 289 -22.32 1.75 4.74
CA VAL A 289 -20.97 2.30 4.89
C VAL A 289 -20.66 2.44 6.37
N THR A 290 -19.65 1.69 6.82
CA THR A 290 -19.11 1.79 8.19
C THR A 290 -18.30 3.07 8.31
N ARG A 291 -18.44 3.79 9.43
CA ARG A 291 -17.67 5.00 9.76
C ARG A 291 -17.17 4.94 11.21
N ASP A 292 -15.87 5.09 11.40
CA ASP A 292 -15.24 5.08 12.73
C ASP A 292 -13.89 5.83 12.68
N VAL A 293 -13.16 5.86 13.79
CA VAL A 293 -11.78 6.36 13.87
C VAL A 293 -10.80 5.18 13.93
N LEU A 294 -9.79 5.25 13.08
CA LEU A 294 -8.81 4.19 12.89
C LEU A 294 -7.70 4.24 13.95
N ASP A 295 -7.52 3.16 14.72
CA ASP A 295 -6.34 3.01 15.57
C ASP A 295 -5.15 2.51 14.76
N LEU A 296 -4.32 3.45 14.31
CA LEU A 296 -3.15 3.16 13.49
C LEU A 296 -2.21 2.16 14.16
N THR A 297 -2.08 2.15 15.49
CA THR A 297 -1.11 1.29 16.19
C THR A 297 -1.40 -0.20 16.07
N LYS A 298 -2.60 -0.55 15.59
CA LYS A 298 -3.09 -1.92 15.43
C LYS A 298 -2.99 -2.46 14.00
N LEU A 299 -2.45 -1.68 13.07
CA LEU A 299 -2.43 -2.04 11.64
C LEU A 299 -1.18 -2.80 11.20
N CYS A 300 -0.15 -2.85 12.04
CA CYS A 300 1.07 -3.60 11.73
C CYS A 300 0.93 -5.05 12.19
N TRP A 301 1.09 -5.98 11.25
CA TRP A 301 0.98 -7.41 11.46
C TRP A 301 2.26 -8.10 11.06
N THR A 302 2.82 -8.92 11.95
CA THR A 302 4.06 -9.66 11.73
C THR A 302 3.77 -11.16 11.68
N ASP A 303 4.23 -11.82 10.63
CA ASP A 303 4.19 -13.28 10.48
C ASP A 303 5.20 -13.93 11.43
N ARG A 304 4.68 -14.59 12.46
CA ARG A 304 5.49 -15.28 13.47
C ARG A 304 6.15 -16.55 12.95
N THR A 305 5.63 -17.14 11.87
CA THR A 305 6.20 -18.37 11.28
C THR A 305 7.42 -18.10 10.41
N ALA A 306 7.57 -16.86 9.93
CA ALA A 306 8.72 -16.45 9.14
C ALA A 306 9.98 -16.17 9.98
N LEU A 307 9.86 -16.11 11.32
CA LEU A 307 10.95 -15.76 12.22
C LEU A 307 11.52 -16.99 12.93
N THR A 308 12.84 -17.14 12.89
CA THR A 308 13.54 -18.16 13.69
C THR A 308 13.58 -17.75 15.18
N LYS A 309 13.83 -18.72 16.07
CA LYS A 309 14.04 -18.41 17.50
C LYS A 309 15.19 -17.41 17.71
N ARG A 310 16.30 -17.60 16.97
CA ARG A 310 17.46 -16.70 17.03
C ARG A 310 17.10 -15.30 16.53
N GLN A 311 16.31 -15.17 15.46
CA GLN A 311 15.83 -13.86 14.99
C GLN A 311 14.97 -13.16 16.06
N ILE A 312 14.09 -13.90 16.75
CA ILE A 312 13.28 -13.36 17.86
C ILE A 312 14.17 -12.92 19.02
N GLU A 313 15.13 -13.76 19.43
CA GLU A 313 16.11 -13.46 20.48
C GLU A 313 16.96 -12.23 20.14
N HIS A 314 17.47 -12.15 18.91
CA HIS A 314 18.19 -10.98 18.39
C HIS A 314 17.37 -9.71 18.59
N MET A 315 16.10 -9.74 18.15
CA MET A 315 15.16 -8.61 18.25
C MET A 315 14.73 -8.26 19.69
N THR A 316 15.18 -8.98 20.72
CA THR A 316 15.04 -8.52 22.11
C THR A 316 15.98 -7.36 22.45
N THR A 317 17.06 -7.18 21.66
CA THR A 317 18.01 -6.07 21.78
C THR A 317 17.38 -4.78 21.22
N ARG A 318 16.81 -3.95 22.10
CA ARG A 318 16.08 -2.72 21.74
C ARG A 318 16.41 -1.53 22.64
N GLY A 319 15.96 -0.34 22.24
CA GLY A 319 16.22 0.91 22.95
C GLY A 319 17.70 1.29 22.86
N HIS A 320 18.33 1.54 24.02
CA HIS A 320 19.74 1.95 24.12
C HIS A 320 20.74 0.85 23.76
N MET A 321 20.32 -0.41 23.72
CA MET A 321 21.19 -1.51 23.34
C MET A 321 21.46 -1.50 21.83
N LYS A 322 22.70 -1.84 21.44
CA LYS A 322 23.18 -1.75 20.06
C LYS A 322 23.51 -3.13 19.49
N MET A 323 23.23 -3.31 18.20
CA MET A 323 23.44 -4.52 17.41
C MET A 323 24.53 -4.24 16.35
N SER A 324 25.53 -5.11 16.23
CA SER A 324 26.59 -4.91 15.23
C SER A 324 26.08 -5.16 13.80
N LYS A 325 26.77 -4.58 12.80
CA LYS A 325 26.45 -4.81 11.37
C LYS A 325 26.52 -6.30 11.02
N GLU A 326 27.48 -7.03 11.58
CA GLU A 326 27.65 -8.47 11.37
C GLU A 326 26.48 -9.25 11.95
N SER A 327 25.99 -8.89 13.15
CA SER A 327 24.82 -9.54 13.75
C SER A 327 23.55 -9.33 12.92
N ILE A 328 23.39 -8.15 12.33
CA ILE A 328 22.27 -7.81 11.45
C ILE A 328 22.36 -8.56 10.13
N LYS A 329 23.55 -8.64 9.53
CA LYS A 329 23.77 -9.43 8.32
C LYS A 329 23.40 -10.90 8.55
N LEU A 330 23.87 -11.49 9.65
CA LEU A 330 23.50 -12.85 10.04
C LEU A 330 21.98 -13.00 10.26
N TYR A 331 21.32 -12.00 10.85
CA TYR A 331 19.86 -11.98 10.99
C TYR A 331 19.15 -12.04 9.64
N GLN A 332 19.61 -11.24 8.67
CA GLN A 332 19.02 -11.14 7.33
C GLN A 332 19.28 -12.39 6.48
N GLU A 333 20.44 -13.02 6.61
CA GLU A 333 20.79 -14.26 5.90
C GLU A 333 19.91 -15.45 6.31
N GLU A 334 19.39 -15.47 7.55
CA GLU A 334 18.52 -16.56 8.03
C GLU A 334 17.14 -16.64 7.37
N PHE A 335 16.71 -15.58 6.70
CA PHE A 335 15.51 -15.67 5.85
C PHE A 335 15.73 -16.58 4.63
N GLY A 336 16.98 -16.84 4.25
CA GLY A 336 17.37 -17.81 3.23
C GLY A 336 16.56 -17.66 1.95
N SER A 337 15.88 -18.74 1.54
CA SER A 337 15.11 -18.77 0.29
C SER A 337 13.93 -17.79 0.21
N ARG A 338 13.55 -17.15 1.34
CA ARG A 338 12.55 -16.06 1.35
C ARG A 338 13.14 -14.77 0.79
N ASN A 339 14.41 -14.48 1.11
CA ASN A 339 15.08 -13.27 0.66
C ASN A 339 15.82 -13.43 -0.66
N SER A 340 16.12 -14.66 -1.09
CA SER A 340 16.75 -14.94 -2.38
C SER A 340 16.29 -16.26 -2.98
N ASN A 341 16.02 -16.29 -4.29
CA ASN A 341 15.69 -17.51 -5.02
C ASN A 341 15.92 -17.30 -6.52
N THR A 342 15.93 -18.39 -7.28
CA THR A 342 15.97 -18.34 -8.74
C THR A 342 14.57 -18.55 -9.32
N ILE A 343 14.32 -17.94 -10.48
CA ILE A 343 13.08 -18.08 -11.23
C ILE A 343 13.38 -18.34 -12.71
N ASP A 344 12.75 -19.36 -13.29
CA ASP A 344 12.90 -19.66 -14.72
C ASP A 344 11.83 -18.91 -15.51
N VAL A 345 12.18 -17.83 -16.19
CA VAL A 345 11.19 -17.00 -16.92
C VAL A 345 11.02 -17.44 -18.36
N ASP A 346 12.03 -18.12 -18.90
CA ASP A 346 12.08 -18.71 -20.23
C ASP A 346 12.98 -19.96 -20.21
N GLU A 347 12.94 -20.79 -21.25
CA GLU A 347 13.83 -21.97 -21.39
C GLU A 347 15.32 -21.60 -21.39
N ASN A 348 15.66 -20.39 -21.85
CA ASN A 348 17.05 -19.93 -21.95
C ASN A 348 17.45 -18.94 -20.86
N VAL A 349 16.53 -18.55 -19.97
CA VAL A 349 16.76 -17.46 -19.02
C VAL A 349 16.29 -17.84 -17.62
N THR A 350 17.24 -17.88 -16.70
CA THR A 350 17.02 -17.96 -15.26
C THR A 350 17.38 -16.62 -14.63
N ILE A 351 16.54 -16.11 -13.72
CA ILE A 351 16.82 -14.86 -12.99
C ILE A 351 17.00 -15.19 -11.51
N ALA A 352 18.12 -14.78 -10.94
CA ALA A 352 18.31 -14.81 -9.50
C ALA A 352 17.73 -13.54 -8.88
N LEU A 353 16.75 -13.72 -8.00
CA LEU A 353 16.09 -12.67 -7.26
C LEU A 353 16.71 -12.50 -5.87
N HIS A 354 16.67 -11.26 -5.38
CA HIS A 354 16.86 -10.95 -3.99
C HIS A 354 15.89 -9.86 -3.51
N THR A 355 15.71 -9.74 -2.20
CA THR A 355 15.06 -8.55 -1.61
C THR A 355 16.09 -7.43 -1.40
N PRO A 356 15.97 -6.29 -2.09
CA PRO A 356 16.93 -5.19 -1.97
C PRO A 356 16.83 -4.45 -0.64
N ASN A 357 17.89 -3.71 -0.31
CA ASN A 357 17.80 -2.63 0.67
C ASN A 357 17.17 -1.37 0.03
N VAL A 358 16.85 -0.38 0.85
CA VAL A 358 16.23 0.87 0.38
C VAL A 358 17.17 1.65 -0.54
N GLY A 359 18.48 1.63 -0.28
CA GLY A 359 19.48 2.28 -1.13
C GLY A 359 19.47 1.74 -2.56
N ASP A 360 19.51 0.43 -2.73
CA ASP A 360 19.49 -0.26 -4.02
C ASP A 360 18.21 0.06 -4.79
N GLN A 361 17.06 0.05 -4.11
CA GLN A 361 15.77 0.35 -4.73
C GLN A 361 15.67 1.81 -5.19
N ILE A 362 16.14 2.77 -4.38
CA ILE A 362 16.18 4.19 -4.77
C ILE A 362 17.15 4.39 -5.94
N ALA A 363 18.34 3.78 -5.89
CA ALA A 363 19.32 3.87 -6.96
C ALA A 363 18.79 3.31 -8.29
N SER A 364 18.11 2.16 -8.25
CA SER A 364 17.42 1.58 -9.41
C SER A 364 16.34 2.52 -9.97
N GLY A 365 15.51 3.09 -9.10
CA GLY A 365 14.50 4.07 -9.48
C GLY A 365 15.08 5.32 -10.14
N ASN A 366 16.17 5.86 -9.59
CA ASN A 366 16.84 7.03 -10.12
C ASN A 366 17.48 6.77 -11.50
N ARG A 367 18.09 5.60 -11.71
CA ARG A 367 18.57 5.19 -13.06
C ARG A 367 17.42 5.14 -14.07
N TRP A 368 16.29 4.55 -13.69
CA TRP A 368 15.10 4.49 -14.55
C TRP A 368 14.58 5.88 -14.94
N ILE A 369 14.54 6.83 -13.98
CA ILE A 369 14.15 8.22 -14.26
C ILE A 369 15.12 8.87 -15.26
N GLN A 370 16.43 8.72 -15.05
CA GLN A 370 17.47 9.30 -15.92
C GLN A 370 17.39 8.76 -17.35
N ASP A 371 17.11 7.47 -17.50
CA ASP A 371 16.96 6.86 -18.83
C ASP A 371 15.72 7.39 -19.55
N ILE A 372 14.60 7.58 -18.84
CA ILE A 372 13.41 8.19 -19.44
C ILE A 372 13.68 9.63 -19.87
N GLN A 373 14.39 10.42 -19.06
CA GLN A 373 14.80 11.78 -19.43
C GLN A 373 15.61 11.75 -20.73
N THR A 374 16.60 10.86 -20.81
CA THR A 374 17.44 10.67 -22.00
C THR A 374 16.61 10.26 -23.24
N MET A 375 15.65 9.34 -23.08
CA MET A 375 14.76 8.93 -24.17
C MET A 375 13.87 10.09 -24.64
N VAL A 376 13.33 10.88 -23.71
CA VAL A 376 12.49 12.04 -24.02
C VAL A 376 13.29 13.10 -24.76
N ASP A 377 14.49 13.44 -24.29
CA ASP A 377 15.35 14.44 -24.95
C ASP A 377 15.71 14.01 -26.38
N ASN A 378 16.05 12.73 -26.58
CA ASN A 378 16.30 12.16 -27.91
C ASN A 378 15.06 12.19 -28.80
N SER A 379 13.87 11.96 -28.25
CA SER A 379 12.61 12.02 -29.01
C SER A 379 12.17 13.43 -29.35
N ALA A 380 12.42 14.40 -28.47
CA ALA A 380 12.10 15.80 -28.68
C ALA A 380 12.92 16.37 -29.87
N ALA A 381 14.18 15.94 -29.98
CA ALA A 381 15.03 16.22 -31.14
C ALA A 381 14.47 15.65 -32.46
N ILE A 382 13.71 14.56 -32.40
CA ILE A 382 13.05 13.94 -33.56
C ILE A 382 11.74 14.69 -33.90
N THR A 383 10.95 15.10 -32.91
CA THR A 383 9.65 15.76 -33.12
C THR A 383 9.74 17.21 -33.60
N SER A 384 10.87 17.90 -33.38
CA SER A 384 11.11 19.25 -33.95
C SER A 384 11.22 19.28 -35.48
N ALA A 385 11.14 18.12 -36.15
CA ALA A 385 11.18 17.97 -37.60
C ALA A 385 9.80 17.70 -38.27
N THR A 386 8.70 17.72 -37.51
CA THR A 386 7.35 17.34 -37.99
C THR A 386 6.28 18.36 -37.55
N GLY A 387 5.12 18.42 -38.23
CA GLY A 387 4.03 19.37 -37.94
C GLY A 387 3.23 19.08 -36.64
N GLU A 388 2.42 20.05 -36.19
CA GLU A 388 1.75 20.06 -34.86
C GLU A 388 0.84 18.84 -34.57
N ASP A 389 0.09 18.34 -35.54
CA ASP A 389 -0.81 17.18 -35.34
C ASP A 389 -0.06 15.84 -35.30
N ASP A 390 1.02 15.73 -36.06
CA ASP A 390 1.92 14.57 -36.00
C ASP A 390 2.68 14.53 -34.67
N GLU A 391 3.07 15.70 -34.14
CA GLU A 391 3.74 15.80 -32.84
C GLU A 391 2.90 15.21 -31.70
N LYS A 392 1.61 15.58 -31.58
CA LYS A 392 0.73 15.06 -30.51
C LYS A 392 0.51 13.56 -30.61
N ARG A 393 0.34 13.04 -31.84
CA ARG A 393 0.14 11.60 -32.09
C ARG A 393 1.42 10.81 -31.82
N LEU A 394 2.57 11.31 -32.29
CA LEU A 394 3.88 10.72 -32.02
C LEU A 394 4.17 10.71 -30.53
N ARG A 395 3.89 11.81 -29.82
CA ARG A 395 4.06 11.91 -28.37
C ARG A 395 3.17 10.91 -27.60
N SER A 396 1.91 10.76 -27.98
CA SER A 396 0.99 9.82 -27.32
C SER A 396 1.40 8.35 -27.55
N ASN A 397 1.81 8.00 -28.78
CA ASN A 397 2.29 6.66 -29.10
C ASN A 397 3.65 6.36 -28.45
N PHE A 398 4.54 7.35 -28.41
CA PHE A 398 5.82 7.27 -27.73
C PHE A 398 5.62 7.01 -26.23
N VAL A 399 4.67 7.72 -25.62
CA VAL A 399 4.35 7.55 -24.19
C VAL A 399 3.86 6.14 -23.88
N GLY A 400 2.93 5.62 -24.67
CA GLY A 400 2.42 4.25 -24.51
C GLY A 400 3.51 3.18 -24.73
N SER A 401 4.42 3.42 -25.66
CA SER A 401 5.53 2.49 -25.95
C SER A 401 6.58 2.47 -24.84
N ILE A 402 6.99 3.62 -24.28
CA ILE A 402 7.92 3.65 -23.15
C ILE A 402 7.31 3.02 -21.90
N SER A 403 6.03 3.29 -21.62
CA SER A 403 5.36 2.70 -20.46
C SER A 403 5.34 1.16 -20.54
N ARG A 404 5.14 0.59 -21.73
CA ARG A 404 5.27 -0.87 -21.94
C ARG A 404 6.72 -1.33 -21.87
N ALA A 405 7.63 -0.65 -22.55
CA ALA A 405 9.05 -1.02 -22.66
C ALA A 405 9.84 -0.91 -21.35
N THR A 406 9.25 -0.33 -20.29
CA THR A 406 9.93 -0.18 -19.00
C THR A 406 9.17 -0.82 -17.84
N ALA A 407 8.12 -1.60 -18.14
CA ALA A 407 7.24 -2.18 -17.14
C ALA A 407 7.94 -3.17 -16.20
N LEU A 408 8.98 -3.88 -16.66
CA LEU A 408 9.77 -4.79 -15.81
C LEU A 408 10.83 -4.05 -14.99
N ARG A 409 11.32 -2.91 -15.47
CA ARG A 409 12.41 -2.15 -14.84
C ARG A 409 12.07 -1.64 -13.44
N GLN A 410 10.79 -1.47 -13.11
CA GLN A 410 10.37 -1.12 -11.75
C GLN A 410 10.78 -2.16 -10.69
N TYR A 411 11.09 -3.39 -11.13
CA TYR A 411 11.56 -4.49 -10.29
C TYR A 411 13.05 -4.77 -10.42
N ALA A 412 13.82 -3.91 -11.13
CA ALA A 412 15.24 -4.15 -11.36
C ALA A 412 16.04 -4.26 -10.05
N GLY A 413 15.67 -3.51 -9.00
CA GLY A 413 16.26 -3.66 -7.66
C GLY A 413 16.08 -5.06 -7.04
N PHE A 414 15.13 -5.87 -7.50
CA PHE A 414 14.97 -7.26 -7.03
C PHE A 414 15.77 -8.28 -7.84
N VAL A 415 16.36 -7.88 -8.97
CA VAL A 415 17.15 -8.76 -9.82
C VAL A 415 18.61 -8.66 -9.40
N LYS A 416 19.14 -9.76 -8.86
CA LYS A 416 20.55 -9.87 -8.50
C LYS A 416 21.42 -10.12 -9.72
N GLU A 417 21.01 -11.06 -10.55
CA GLU A 417 21.72 -11.48 -11.77
C GLU A 417 20.76 -12.23 -12.70
N VAL A 418 21.10 -12.23 -13.99
CA VAL A 418 20.45 -13.01 -15.05
C VAL A 418 21.43 -14.07 -15.54
N GLN A 419 20.98 -15.31 -15.62
CA GLN A 419 21.76 -16.46 -16.07
C GLN A 419 21.16 -16.99 -17.37
N LEU A 420 21.99 -17.11 -18.39
CA LEU A 420 21.61 -17.66 -19.70
C LEU A 420 21.94 -19.15 -19.79
N SER A 421 21.24 -19.87 -20.66
CA SER A 421 21.42 -21.32 -20.85
C SER A 421 22.82 -21.73 -21.32
N ASP A 422 23.59 -20.83 -21.91
CA ASP A 422 24.98 -21.04 -22.32
C ASP A 422 26.01 -20.85 -21.18
N GLY A 423 25.54 -20.51 -19.98
CA GLY A 423 26.38 -20.27 -18.80
C GLY A 423 26.80 -18.82 -18.61
N THR A 424 26.37 -17.90 -19.49
CA THR A 424 26.61 -16.45 -19.31
C THR A 424 25.85 -15.91 -18.11
N VAL A 425 26.51 -15.10 -17.28
CA VAL A 425 25.92 -14.42 -16.13
C VAL A 425 26.02 -12.90 -16.34
N ILE A 426 24.89 -12.22 -16.18
CA ILE A 426 24.76 -10.76 -16.24
C ILE A 426 24.39 -10.27 -14.85
N ASP A 427 25.34 -9.64 -14.15
CA ASP A 427 25.16 -9.11 -12.79
C ASP A 427 25.38 -7.59 -12.70
N ASP A 428 25.82 -6.96 -13.79
CA ASP A 428 26.02 -5.52 -13.81
C ASP A 428 24.67 -4.78 -13.89
N PRO A 429 24.41 -3.79 -13.01
CA PRO A 429 23.09 -3.17 -12.92
C PRO A 429 22.61 -2.51 -14.22
N ALA A 430 23.52 -1.97 -15.04
CA ALA A 430 23.17 -1.27 -16.26
C ALA A 430 22.68 -2.24 -17.34
N THR A 431 23.36 -3.37 -17.52
CA THR A 431 22.94 -4.41 -18.47
C THR A 431 21.71 -5.15 -17.97
N VAL A 432 21.55 -5.37 -16.66
CA VAL A 432 20.28 -5.89 -16.09
C VAL A 432 19.12 -4.95 -16.41
N ASP A 433 19.31 -3.63 -16.25
CA ASP A 433 18.30 -2.62 -16.58
C ASP A 433 17.93 -2.65 -18.08
N GLN A 434 18.92 -2.82 -18.97
CA GLN A 434 18.71 -2.94 -20.42
C GLN A 434 18.00 -4.23 -20.79
N PHE A 435 18.43 -5.36 -20.22
CA PHE A 435 17.80 -6.66 -20.41
C PHE A 435 16.30 -6.61 -20.04
N LEU A 436 15.97 -6.04 -18.87
CA LEU A 436 14.58 -5.88 -18.45
C LEU A 436 13.80 -4.93 -19.36
N ALA A 437 14.45 -3.91 -19.94
CA ALA A 437 13.82 -3.03 -20.91
C ALA A 437 13.44 -3.78 -22.20
N GLU A 438 14.37 -4.55 -22.75
CA GLU A 438 14.16 -5.36 -23.96
C GLU A 438 13.05 -6.40 -23.73
N MET A 439 13.13 -7.14 -22.62
CA MET A 439 12.15 -8.18 -22.30
C MET A 439 10.78 -7.64 -21.91
N SER A 440 10.66 -6.36 -21.53
CA SER A 440 9.36 -5.75 -21.23
C SER A 440 8.43 -5.73 -22.44
N GLY A 441 8.98 -5.78 -23.67
CA GLY A 441 8.24 -5.86 -24.92
C GLY A 441 7.63 -7.25 -25.21
N ASP A 442 8.14 -8.31 -24.60
CA ASP A 442 7.62 -9.67 -24.79
C ASP A 442 6.50 -9.97 -23.78
N ASP A 443 5.27 -10.18 -24.30
CA ASP A 443 4.09 -10.39 -23.46
C ASP A 443 4.16 -11.68 -22.63
N LYS A 444 4.75 -12.76 -23.16
CA LYS A 444 4.87 -14.05 -22.46
C LYS A 444 5.91 -13.95 -21.36
N PHE A 445 7.10 -13.44 -21.68
CA PHE A 445 8.16 -13.21 -20.71
C PHE A 445 7.65 -12.29 -19.60
N ARG A 446 7.01 -11.18 -19.97
CA ARG A 446 6.49 -10.20 -19.03
C ARG A 446 5.45 -10.81 -18.09
N ALA A 447 4.52 -11.62 -18.60
CA ALA A 447 3.53 -12.31 -17.77
C ALA A 447 4.19 -13.31 -16.79
N ALA A 448 5.12 -14.13 -17.28
CA ALA A 448 5.85 -15.11 -16.46
C ALA A 448 6.72 -14.43 -15.39
N PHE A 449 7.44 -13.36 -15.76
CA PHE A 449 8.22 -12.57 -14.82
C PHE A 449 7.32 -11.99 -13.73
N PHE A 450 6.21 -11.33 -14.10
CA PHE A 450 5.31 -10.72 -13.13
C PHE A 450 4.73 -11.71 -12.12
N ASP A 451 4.29 -12.89 -12.57
CA ASP A 451 3.81 -13.95 -11.69
C ASP A 451 4.89 -14.36 -10.67
N LYS A 452 6.11 -14.62 -11.16
CA LYS A 452 7.21 -15.11 -10.32
C LYS A 452 7.80 -14.05 -9.39
N ILE A 453 7.92 -12.80 -9.82
CA ILE A 453 8.38 -11.71 -8.93
C ILE A 453 7.33 -11.39 -7.86
N SER A 454 6.04 -11.40 -8.21
CA SER A 454 4.97 -11.24 -7.22
C SER A 454 5.01 -12.35 -6.18
N ALA A 455 5.24 -13.60 -6.59
CA ALA A 455 5.43 -14.72 -5.67
C ALA A 455 6.66 -14.51 -4.74
N HIS A 456 7.78 -14.03 -5.28
CA HIS A 456 8.96 -13.68 -4.48
C HIS A 456 8.66 -12.61 -3.43
N ILE A 457 8.05 -11.49 -3.82
CA ILE A 457 7.70 -10.38 -2.90
C ILE A 457 6.76 -10.86 -1.78
N ASN A 458 5.75 -11.67 -2.13
CA ASN A 458 4.84 -12.25 -1.14
C ASN A 458 5.55 -13.23 -0.20
N LYS A 459 6.53 -13.99 -0.69
CA LYS A 459 7.32 -14.91 0.14
C LYS A 459 8.28 -14.18 1.08
N SER A 460 8.85 -13.06 0.63
CA SER A 460 9.88 -12.30 1.36
C SER A 460 9.34 -11.38 2.44
N VAL A 461 8.08 -10.95 2.34
CA VAL A 461 7.47 -10.09 3.36
C VAL A 461 7.23 -10.85 4.67
N VAL A 462 7.55 -10.22 5.79
CA VAL A 462 7.43 -10.69 7.17
C VAL A 462 6.47 -9.81 7.96
N SER A 463 6.44 -8.51 7.68
CA SER A 463 5.49 -7.58 8.28
C SER A 463 4.71 -6.82 7.23
N ILE A 464 3.39 -6.74 7.41
CA ILE A 464 2.46 -6.06 6.50
C ILE A 464 1.63 -5.04 7.26
N ILE A 465 1.20 -4.00 6.57
CA ILE A 465 0.22 -3.04 7.08
C ILE A 465 -1.13 -3.37 6.47
N ALA A 466 -2.08 -3.77 7.32
CA ALA A 466 -3.35 -4.30 6.87
C ALA A 466 -4.47 -4.00 7.87
N VAL A 467 -5.68 -3.90 7.35
CA VAL A 467 -6.90 -3.89 8.17
C VAL A 467 -7.49 -5.28 8.19
N PRO A 468 -8.01 -5.75 9.33
CA PRO A 468 -8.76 -6.99 9.33
C PRO A 468 -10.06 -6.80 8.56
N THR A 469 -10.57 -7.87 7.98
CA THR A 469 -11.97 -8.01 7.57
C THR A 469 -12.92 -7.81 8.75
N TYR A 470 -14.18 -7.54 8.47
CA TYR A 470 -15.19 -7.24 9.48
C TYR A 470 -16.51 -7.94 9.15
N THR A 471 -17.41 -8.03 10.12
CA THR A 471 -18.81 -8.39 9.85
C THR A 471 -19.61 -7.11 9.70
N CYS A 472 -20.37 -6.97 8.60
CA CYS A 472 -21.17 -5.78 8.37
C CYS A 472 -22.22 -5.63 9.48
N PRO A 473 -22.23 -4.52 10.22
CA PRO A 473 -23.16 -4.34 11.34
C PRO A 473 -24.62 -4.16 10.88
N SER A 474 -24.84 -3.80 9.61
CA SER A 474 -26.18 -3.58 9.06
C SER A 474 -26.85 -4.85 8.55
N CYS A 475 -26.14 -5.68 7.79
CA CYS A 475 -26.72 -6.88 7.18
C CYS A 475 -26.20 -8.20 7.75
N GLY A 476 -25.25 -8.15 8.69
CA GLY A 476 -24.60 -9.35 9.25
C GLY A 476 -23.74 -10.11 8.25
N PHE A 477 -23.58 -9.62 7.02
CA PHE A 477 -22.71 -10.23 6.02
C PHE A 477 -21.29 -10.17 6.51
N ASN A 478 -20.72 -11.34 6.80
CA ASN A 478 -19.32 -11.43 7.10
C ASN A 478 -18.55 -11.13 5.81
N GLN A 479 -17.68 -10.13 5.86
CA GLN A 479 -16.80 -9.81 4.74
C GLN A 479 -15.74 -10.93 4.59
N GLU A 480 -15.69 -11.88 5.53
CA GLU A 480 -15.05 -13.19 5.40
C GLU A 480 -16.09 -14.28 5.04
N GLU A 481 -15.69 -15.28 4.25
CA GLU A 481 -16.33 -16.60 4.38
C GLU A 481 -15.87 -17.24 5.68
N SER A 482 -16.78 -17.46 6.64
CA SER A 482 -16.51 -18.29 7.81
C SER A 482 -16.15 -19.70 7.36
N ARG A 483 -14.89 -20.10 7.47
CA ARG A 483 -14.46 -21.48 7.25
C ARG A 483 -14.12 -22.08 8.59
N ASP A 484 -15.05 -22.88 9.10
CA ASP A 484 -14.80 -23.81 10.19
C ASP A 484 -13.63 -24.71 9.81
N TYR A 485 -12.50 -24.58 10.50
CA TYR A 485 -11.42 -25.55 10.43
C TYR A 485 -11.77 -26.68 11.39
N GLU A 486 -11.89 -27.92 10.89
CA GLU A 486 -12.01 -29.12 11.72
C GLU A 486 -10.83 -29.17 12.71
N GLY A 487 -11.06 -28.70 13.95
CA GLY A 487 -10.19 -28.93 15.09
C GLY A 487 -9.14 -27.86 15.45
N LYS A 488 -9.02 -26.70 14.77
CA LYS A 488 -8.07 -25.65 15.20
C LYS A 488 -8.57 -24.19 15.02
N GLN A 489 -9.09 -23.67 16.14
CA GLN A 489 -9.13 -22.28 16.68
C GLN A 489 -9.95 -21.17 15.99
N GLU A 490 -10.93 -20.69 16.76
CA GLU A 490 -11.71 -19.42 16.71
C GLU A 490 -10.85 -18.12 16.73
N ARG A 491 -9.57 -18.19 16.39
CA ARG A 491 -8.60 -17.13 16.62
C ARG A 491 -8.09 -16.49 15.34
N PHE A 492 -8.65 -16.73 14.17
CA PHE A 492 -8.12 -16.18 12.92
C PHE A 492 -8.99 -15.04 12.36
N THR A 493 -8.35 -14.03 11.78
CA THR A 493 -8.97 -12.90 11.09
C THR A 493 -8.27 -12.71 9.74
N ASN A 494 -9.03 -12.41 8.69
CA ASN A 494 -8.46 -12.16 7.38
C ASN A 494 -7.89 -10.74 7.33
N LEU A 495 -6.79 -10.55 6.62
CA LEU A 495 -6.14 -9.26 6.47
C LEU A 495 -6.31 -8.75 5.05
N VAL A 496 -6.65 -7.47 4.92
CA VAL A 496 -6.65 -6.73 3.65
C VAL A 496 -5.48 -5.74 3.71
N PRO A 497 -4.34 -6.07 3.07
CA PRO A 497 -3.22 -5.15 2.91
C PRO A 497 -3.65 -3.92 2.11
N PHE A 498 -3.08 -2.76 2.43
CA PHE A 498 -3.35 -1.52 1.68
C PHE A 498 -2.09 -0.67 1.58
N ASP A 499 -2.00 0.16 0.53
CA ASP A 499 -0.86 1.01 0.25
C ASP A 499 -0.78 2.16 1.28
N VAL A 500 -0.11 1.86 2.39
CA VAL A 500 0.09 2.79 3.50
C VAL A 500 0.96 3.99 3.12
N ILE A 501 1.87 3.85 2.15
CA ILE A 501 2.75 4.94 1.73
C ILE A 501 1.93 5.98 0.96
N ARG A 502 1.16 5.52 -0.04
CA ARG A 502 0.24 6.39 -0.77
C ARG A 502 -0.78 7.02 0.17
N THR A 503 -1.33 6.22 1.08
CA THR A 503 -2.26 6.67 2.11
C THR A 503 -1.68 7.81 2.94
N PHE A 504 -0.45 7.63 3.45
CA PHE A 504 0.24 8.63 4.26
C PHE A 504 0.31 9.98 3.55
N PHE A 505 0.72 10.00 2.29
CA PHE A 505 0.86 11.25 1.53
C PHE A 505 -0.48 11.88 1.17
N ILE A 506 -1.53 11.07 0.92
CA ILE A 506 -2.89 11.60 0.74
C ILE A 506 -3.36 12.29 2.04
N GLN A 507 -3.17 11.64 3.19
CA GLN A 507 -3.55 12.22 4.49
C GLN A 507 -2.76 13.49 4.82
N LEU A 508 -1.47 13.52 4.47
CA LEU A 508 -0.64 14.71 4.62
C LEU A 508 -1.16 15.88 3.77
N SER A 509 -1.56 15.61 2.52
CA SER A 509 -2.12 16.63 1.62
C SER A 509 -3.48 17.14 2.11
N LEU A 510 -4.35 16.26 2.64
CA LEU A 510 -5.61 16.64 3.26
C LEU A 510 -5.38 17.53 4.49
N LYS A 511 -4.42 17.16 5.34
CA LYS A 511 -4.03 17.95 6.52
C LYS A 511 -3.55 19.35 6.13
N ARG A 512 -2.69 19.46 5.10
CA ARG A 512 -2.25 20.77 4.56
C ARG A 512 -3.45 21.59 4.10
N ASN A 513 -4.34 21.00 3.30
CA ASN A 513 -5.50 21.73 2.77
C ASN A 513 -6.37 22.31 3.90
N ARG A 514 -6.54 21.57 5.01
CA ARG A 514 -7.21 22.09 6.21
C ARG A 514 -6.47 23.29 6.78
N LEU A 515 -5.16 23.16 7.03
CA LEU A 515 -4.33 24.23 7.61
C LEU A 515 -4.31 25.51 6.74
N THR A 516 -4.46 25.39 5.43
CA THR A 516 -4.51 26.54 4.51
C THR A 516 -5.90 27.13 4.31
N ARG A 517 -6.97 26.41 4.70
CA ARG A 517 -8.37 26.84 4.53
C ARG A 517 -8.87 27.74 5.66
N ASP A 518 -8.23 27.69 6.83
CA ASP A 518 -8.48 28.63 7.93
C ASP A 518 -7.50 29.81 7.84
N PRO A 519 -7.87 30.94 7.19
CA PRO A 519 -7.16 32.18 7.43
C PRO A 519 -7.43 32.59 8.89
N LEU A 520 -6.35 32.78 9.65
CA LEU A 520 -6.35 33.38 10.99
C LEU A 520 -7.18 34.68 11.05
#